data_AF-A0A4Q4PW01-F1
#
_entry.id   AF-A0A4Q4PW01-F1
#
_cell.length_a   1.000
_cell.length_b   1.000
_cell.length_c   1.000
_cell.angle_alpha   90.00
_cell.angle_beta   90.00
_cell.angle_gamma   90.00
#
_symmetry.space_group_name_H-M   'P 1'
#
loop_
_entity.id
_entity.type
_entity.pdbx_description
1 polymer ?
#
loop_
_entity_poly.entity_id
_entity_poly.type
_entity_poly.pdbx_seq_one_letter_code
_entity_poly.pdbx_strand_id
1 'polypeptide(L)'
;VSHEAKCANQQQLNPQQEQEVVKHIERATRDGLPPTRGILKNFGSAVAQHEVSDSWVDRFRHRHPDKVTTKWDTGIDRERHLADSKHKYELYFNLLHSKMQEHGIDERNTYNMDEKGFFVGIADRRKRIFSKAI
;
A
#
# COMPACT_ATOMS: atom_id res chain seq x y z
N VAL A 1 -18.45 -17.51 -32.92
CA VAL A 1 -18.03 -16.68 -31.75
C VAL A 1 -16.61 -17.08 -31.40
N SER A 2 -15.63 -16.17 -31.54
CA SER A 2 -14.22 -16.47 -31.25
C SER A 2 -14.02 -16.83 -29.77
N HIS A 3 -12.99 -17.63 -29.48
CA HIS A 3 -12.69 -18.09 -28.13
C HIS A 3 -12.46 -16.92 -27.14
N GLU A 4 -11.92 -15.81 -27.65
CA GLU A 4 -11.71 -14.57 -26.90
C GLU A 4 -13.01 -13.92 -26.41
N ALA A 5 -14.06 -13.90 -27.24
CA ALA A 5 -15.36 -13.36 -26.87
C ALA A 5 -16.06 -14.20 -25.79
N LYS A 6 -15.83 -15.53 -25.79
CA LYS A 6 -16.30 -16.42 -24.70
C LYS A 6 -15.54 -16.18 -23.40
N CYS A 7 -14.22 -15.97 -23.46
CA CYS A 7 -13.42 -15.67 -22.27
C CYS A 7 -13.77 -14.30 -21.66
N ALA A 8 -14.12 -13.29 -22.47
CA ALA A 8 -14.56 -11.98 -21.99
C ALA A 8 -15.89 -12.06 -21.21
N ASN A 9 -16.85 -12.86 -21.68
CA ASN A 9 -18.15 -13.04 -21.03
C ASN A 9 -18.12 -13.91 -19.75
N GLN A 10 -16.98 -14.55 -19.43
CA GLN A 10 -16.80 -15.32 -18.20
C GLN A 10 -16.02 -14.55 -17.12
N GLN A 11 -15.62 -13.31 -17.41
CA GLN A 11 -14.94 -12.46 -16.44
C GLN A 11 -15.97 -11.82 -15.52
N GLN A 12 -15.63 -11.78 -14.22
CA GLN A 12 -16.50 -11.17 -13.22
C GLN A 12 -16.51 -9.64 -13.30
N LEU A 13 -15.48 -9.04 -13.88
CA LEU A 13 -15.43 -7.61 -14.17
C LEU A 13 -15.42 -7.43 -15.68
N ASN A 14 -16.17 -6.44 -16.16
CA ASN A 14 -16.08 -6.00 -17.54
C ASN A 14 -14.75 -5.25 -17.78
N PRO A 15 -14.35 -5.01 -19.05
CA PRO A 15 -13.07 -4.37 -19.36
C PRO A 15 -12.88 -2.99 -18.71
N GLN A 16 -13.96 -2.21 -18.55
CA GLN A 16 -13.89 -0.89 -17.92
C GLN A 16 -13.65 -1.01 -16.41
N GLN A 17 -14.35 -1.93 -15.75
CA GLN A 17 -14.15 -2.25 -14.33
C GLN A 17 -12.73 -2.75 -14.07
N GLU A 18 -12.16 -3.58 -14.95
CA GLU A 18 -10.76 -4.02 -14.81
C GLU A 18 -9.77 -2.86 -14.92
N GLN A 19 -10.02 -1.88 -15.79
CA GLN A 19 -9.19 -0.69 -15.89
C GLN A 19 -9.21 0.16 -14.62
N GLU A 20 -10.35 0.26 -13.94
CA GLU A 20 -10.44 0.97 -12.66
C GLU A 20 -9.60 0.28 -11.58
N VAL A 21 -9.53 -1.06 -11.58
CA VAL A 21 -8.65 -1.81 -10.68
C VAL A 21 -7.17 -1.52 -10.98
N VAL A 22 -6.78 -1.44 -12.26
CA VAL A 22 -5.40 -1.07 -12.65
C VAL A 22 -5.07 0.35 -12.19
N LYS A 23 -5.94 1.34 -12.44
CA LYS A 23 -5.75 2.73 -12.01
C LYS A 23 -5.62 2.85 -10.49
N HIS A 24 -6.40 2.07 -9.74
CA HIS A 24 -6.29 2.01 -8.29
C HIS A 24 -4.91 1.51 -7.85
N ILE A 25 -4.39 0.43 -8.47
CA ILE A 25 -3.04 -0.09 -8.18
C ILE A 25 -1.97 0.95 -8.53
N GLU A 26 -2.09 1.65 -9.66
CA GLU A 26 -1.17 2.72 -10.06
C GLU A 26 -1.11 3.84 -9.03
N ARG A 27 -2.28 4.36 -8.62
CA ARG A 27 -2.36 5.39 -7.59
C ARG A 27 -1.76 4.91 -6.27
N ALA A 28 -2.16 3.74 -5.81
CA ALA A 28 -1.65 3.15 -4.57
C ALA A 28 -0.13 2.92 -4.61
N THR A 29 0.42 2.54 -5.77
CA THR A 29 1.87 2.39 -5.96
C THR A 29 2.58 3.75 -5.87
N ARG A 30 2.02 4.79 -6.50
CA ARG A 30 2.55 6.17 -6.44
C ARG A 30 2.55 6.73 -5.02
N ASP A 31 1.51 6.43 -4.27
CA ASP A 31 1.33 6.88 -2.89
C ASP A 31 2.19 6.05 -1.91
N GLY A 32 2.99 5.09 -2.39
CA GLY A 32 3.82 4.23 -1.56
C GLY A 32 3.04 3.18 -0.76
N LEU A 33 1.75 2.97 -1.06
CA LEU A 33 0.85 2.09 -0.33
C LEU A 33 0.26 0.99 -1.24
N PRO A 34 1.10 0.19 -1.93
CA PRO A 34 0.63 -0.84 -2.84
C PRO A 34 -0.28 -1.86 -2.12
N PRO A 35 -1.39 -2.28 -2.75
CA PRO A 35 -2.39 -3.11 -2.08
C PRO A 35 -1.87 -4.52 -1.81
N THR A 36 -2.37 -5.12 -0.72
CA THR A 36 -2.27 -6.57 -0.52
C THR A 36 -3.30 -7.29 -1.40
N ARG A 37 -3.19 -8.62 -1.51
CA ARG A 37 -4.21 -9.44 -2.16
C ARG A 37 -5.61 -9.24 -1.57
N GLY A 38 -5.72 -9.14 -0.25
CA GLY A 38 -7.00 -8.94 0.44
C GLY A 38 -7.61 -7.58 0.13
N ILE A 39 -6.80 -6.51 0.16
CA ILE A 39 -7.25 -5.17 -0.24
C ILE A 39 -7.73 -5.19 -1.69
N LEU A 40 -6.98 -5.82 -2.60
CA LEU A 40 -7.37 -5.88 -4.00
C LEU A 40 -8.64 -6.70 -4.25
N LYS A 41 -8.84 -7.80 -3.51
CA LYS A 41 -10.09 -8.58 -3.52
C LYS A 41 -11.26 -7.69 -3.10
N ASN A 42 -11.14 -6.99 -1.97
CA ASN A 42 -12.18 -6.11 -1.46
C ASN A 42 -12.53 -4.99 -2.46
N PHE A 43 -11.50 -4.39 -3.07
CA PHE A 43 -11.69 -3.38 -4.11
C PHE A 43 -12.37 -3.96 -5.35
N GLY A 44 -11.92 -5.14 -5.82
CA GLY A 44 -12.55 -5.86 -6.93
C GLY A 44 -14.02 -6.18 -6.66
N SER A 45 -14.35 -6.65 -5.45
CA SER A 45 -15.73 -6.89 -5.05
C SER A 45 -16.58 -5.60 -5.05
N ALA A 46 -16.02 -4.49 -4.57
CA ALA A 46 -16.70 -3.20 -4.57
C ALA A 46 -16.99 -2.71 -5.99
N VAL A 47 -16.03 -2.84 -6.90
CA VAL A 47 -16.19 -2.46 -8.32
C VAL A 47 -17.19 -3.38 -9.02
N ALA A 48 -17.17 -4.68 -8.70
CA ALA A 48 -18.08 -5.68 -9.29
C ALA A 48 -19.49 -5.65 -8.68
N GLN A 49 -19.69 -4.95 -7.56
CA GLN A 49 -20.94 -4.92 -6.78
C GLN A 49 -21.39 -6.31 -6.27
N HIS A 50 -20.46 -7.27 -6.20
CA HIS A 50 -20.66 -8.59 -5.63
C HIS A 50 -19.31 -9.16 -5.18
N GLU A 51 -19.31 -10.21 -4.34
CA GLU A 51 -18.05 -10.82 -3.91
C GLU A 51 -17.32 -11.50 -5.07
N VAL A 52 -16.03 -11.19 -5.23
CA VAL A 52 -15.13 -11.91 -6.16
C VAL A 52 -14.40 -13.04 -5.45
N SER A 53 -14.06 -14.11 -6.16
CA SER A 53 -13.37 -15.28 -5.58
C SER A 53 -11.94 -14.97 -5.13
N ASP A 54 -11.38 -15.75 -4.21
CA ASP A 54 -9.96 -15.60 -3.81
C ASP A 54 -8.99 -15.83 -4.99
N SER A 55 -9.39 -16.70 -5.92
CA SER A 55 -8.67 -16.96 -7.17
C SER A 55 -8.78 -15.83 -8.20
N TRP A 56 -9.71 -14.88 -8.02
CA TRP A 56 -9.88 -13.76 -8.93
C TRP A 56 -8.62 -12.88 -9.00
N VAL A 57 -7.98 -12.62 -7.87
CA VAL A 57 -6.75 -11.81 -7.81
C VAL A 57 -5.62 -12.43 -8.63
N ASP A 58 -5.49 -13.76 -8.61
CA ASP A 58 -4.52 -14.45 -9.46
C ASP A 58 -4.90 -14.34 -10.93
N ARG A 59 -6.17 -14.57 -11.28
CA ARG A 59 -6.63 -14.45 -12.67
C ARG A 59 -6.45 -13.03 -13.21
N PHE A 60 -6.77 -12.01 -12.43
CA PHE A 60 -6.54 -10.60 -12.76
C PHE A 60 -5.06 -10.35 -13.06
N ARG A 61 -4.15 -10.81 -12.20
CA ARG A 61 -2.71 -10.66 -12.44
C ARG A 61 -2.24 -11.35 -13.72
N HIS A 62 -2.76 -12.54 -14.02
CA HIS A 62 -2.41 -13.26 -15.26
C HIS A 62 -2.98 -12.57 -16.51
N ARG A 63 -4.08 -11.82 -16.40
CA ARG A 63 -4.65 -11.02 -17.50
C ARG A 63 -3.89 -9.72 -17.76
N HIS A 64 -3.22 -9.17 -16.74
CA HIS A 64 -2.48 -7.90 -16.83
C HIS A 64 -0.97 -8.07 -16.54
N PRO A 65 -0.27 -9.02 -17.20
CA PRO A 65 1.12 -9.31 -16.90
C PRO A 65 2.06 -8.16 -17.25
N ASP A 66 1.67 -7.30 -18.19
CA ASP A 66 2.37 -6.10 -18.65
C ASP A 66 2.19 -4.91 -17.69
N LYS A 67 1.08 -4.86 -16.94
CA LYS A 67 0.73 -3.70 -16.10
C LYS A 67 1.00 -3.89 -14.61
N VAL A 68 0.91 -5.12 -14.12
CA VAL A 68 1.04 -5.39 -12.67
C VAL A 68 2.11 -6.43 -12.37
N THR A 69 2.73 -6.29 -11.20
CA THR A 69 3.70 -7.25 -10.67
C THR A 69 3.46 -7.47 -9.18
N THR A 70 4.06 -8.52 -8.61
CA THR A 70 4.07 -8.72 -7.16
C THR A 70 5.48 -8.61 -6.64
N LYS A 71 5.69 -7.82 -5.59
CA LYS A 71 6.96 -7.77 -4.87
C LYS A 71 6.69 -8.00 -3.39
N TRP A 72 7.71 -8.45 -2.67
CA TRP A 72 7.68 -8.48 -1.22
C TRP A 72 8.01 -7.09 -0.72
N ASP A 73 7.17 -6.58 0.17
CA ASP A 73 7.49 -5.39 0.95
C ASP A 73 8.65 -5.71 1.90
N THR A 74 9.56 -4.76 2.08
CA THR A 74 10.62 -4.93 3.06
C THR A 74 10.01 -4.67 4.43
N GLY A 75 10.04 -5.66 5.31
CA GLY A 75 9.62 -5.45 6.69
C GLY A 75 10.48 -4.38 7.37
N ILE A 76 10.04 -3.91 8.55
CA ILE A 76 10.89 -3.01 9.35
C ILE A 76 12.26 -3.67 9.54
N ASP A 77 13.31 -2.91 9.27
CA ASP A 77 14.67 -3.37 9.45
C ASP A 77 14.85 -3.88 10.90
N ARG A 78 15.47 -5.07 11.05
CA ARG A 78 15.55 -5.75 12.35
C ARG A 78 16.31 -4.91 13.37
N GLU A 79 17.35 -4.21 12.95
CA GLU A 79 18.14 -3.36 13.85
C GLU A 79 17.32 -2.15 14.28
N ARG A 80 16.55 -1.55 13.36
CA ARG A 80 15.57 -0.49 13.70
C ARG A 80 14.55 -0.95 14.72
N HIS A 81 13.96 -2.14 14.53
CA HIS A 81 12.99 -2.68 15.47
C HIS A 81 13.59 -2.93 16.86
N LEU A 82 14.83 -3.43 16.93
CA LEU A 82 15.54 -3.62 18.21
C LEU A 82 15.96 -2.31 18.87
N ALA A 83 16.23 -1.27 18.08
CA ALA A 83 16.54 0.06 18.60
C ALA A 83 15.30 0.81 19.13
N ASP A 84 14.11 0.39 18.70
CA ASP A 84 12.81 0.94 19.06
C ASP A 84 12.54 0.76 20.56
N SER A 85 12.48 1.87 21.30
CA SER A 85 12.35 1.84 22.74
C SER A 85 11.50 3.00 23.22
N LYS A 86 10.36 2.68 23.84
CA LYS A 86 9.47 3.65 24.46
C LYS A 86 10.23 4.63 25.37
N HIS A 87 11.14 4.10 26.18
CA HIS A 87 11.93 4.91 27.11
C HIS A 87 12.82 5.93 26.39
N LYS A 88 13.43 5.56 25.26
CA LYS A 88 14.24 6.50 24.46
C LYS A 88 13.38 7.61 23.86
N TYR A 89 12.17 7.30 23.41
CA TYR A 89 11.23 8.32 22.93
C TYR A 89 10.79 9.26 24.05
N GLU A 90 10.45 8.72 25.23
CA GLU A 90 10.10 9.52 26.40
C GLU A 90 11.24 10.50 26.74
N LEU A 91 12.49 10.03 26.80
CA LEU A 91 13.64 10.89 27.04
C LEU A 91 13.83 11.95 25.93
N TYR A 92 13.70 11.56 24.67
CA TYR A 92 13.83 12.47 23.53
C TYR A 92 12.76 13.57 23.55
N PHE A 93 11.48 13.22 23.70
CA PHE A 93 10.39 14.18 23.69
C PHE A 93 10.42 15.08 24.92
N ASN A 94 10.79 14.56 26.10
CA ASN A 94 11.01 15.40 27.29
C ASN A 94 12.10 16.45 27.06
N LEU A 95 13.22 16.05 26.46
CA LEU A 95 14.30 16.96 26.10
C LEU A 95 13.86 17.98 25.04
N LEU A 96 13.15 17.53 24.00
CA LEU A 96 12.62 18.38 22.95
C LEU A 96 11.70 19.47 23.51
N HIS A 97 10.71 19.08 24.33
CA HIS A 97 9.78 20.03 24.96
C HIS A 97 10.53 21.03 25.86
N SER A 98 11.53 20.58 26.62
CA SER A 98 12.36 21.47 27.43
C SER A 98 13.08 22.52 26.58
N LYS A 99 13.65 22.13 25.43
CA LYS A 99 14.31 23.05 24.49
C LYS A 99 13.34 23.98 23.77
N MET A 100 12.16 23.51 23.43
CA MET A 100 11.11 24.35 22.85
C MET A 100 10.69 25.46 23.82
N GLN A 101 10.55 25.14 25.12
CA GLN A 101 10.26 26.13 26.15
C GLN A 101 11.41 27.13 26.33
N GLU A 102 12.66 26.65 26.39
CA GLU A 102 13.86 27.49 26.54
C GLU A 102 13.98 28.53 25.41
N HIS A 103 13.67 28.13 24.18
CA HIS A 103 13.81 28.97 22.99
C HIS A 103 12.50 29.63 22.54
N GLY A 104 11.39 29.46 23.26
CA GLY A 104 10.08 30.02 22.91
C GLY A 104 9.54 29.51 21.56
N ILE A 105 9.85 28.27 21.19
CA ILE A 105 9.41 27.65 19.93
C ILE A 105 7.98 27.14 20.11
N ASP A 106 7.05 27.67 19.31
CA ASP A 106 5.68 27.16 19.22
C ASP A 106 5.68 25.76 18.57
N GLU A 107 4.91 24.83 19.13
CA GLU A 107 4.75 23.47 18.60
C GLU A 107 4.35 23.44 17.13
N ARG A 108 3.58 24.43 16.66
CA ARG A 108 3.15 24.58 15.26
C ARG A 108 4.30 24.87 14.30
N ASN A 109 5.44 25.33 14.83
CA ASN A 109 6.65 25.62 14.07
C ASN A 109 7.64 24.45 14.09
N THR A 110 7.18 23.26 14.49
CA THR A 110 7.96 22.02 14.36
C THR A 110 7.66 21.37 13.01
N TYR A 111 8.68 21.21 12.18
CA TYR A 111 8.56 20.60 10.87
C TYR A 111 9.35 19.30 10.87
N ASN A 112 8.74 18.23 10.38
CA ASN A 112 9.46 16.98 10.20
C ASN A 112 10.41 17.14 9.01
N MET A 113 11.70 16.89 9.24
CA MET A 113 12.74 16.97 8.20
C MET A 113 12.94 15.63 7.48
N ASP A 114 12.15 14.60 7.80
CA ASP A 114 12.19 13.35 7.06
C ASP A 114 11.42 13.44 5.73
N GLU A 115 12.08 13.00 4.66
CA GLU A 115 11.50 12.95 3.31
C GLU A 115 10.72 11.65 3.08
N LYS A 116 10.75 10.73 4.05
CA LYS A 116 10.16 9.40 3.93
C LYS A 116 8.85 9.33 4.69
N GLY A 117 7.76 9.25 3.92
CA GLY A 117 6.41 8.99 4.43
C GLY A 117 6.38 7.85 5.45
N PHE A 118 5.55 8.02 6.47
CA PHE A 118 5.52 7.13 7.62
C PHE A 118 4.80 5.81 7.32
N PHE A 119 5.36 4.71 7.83
CA PHE A 119 4.67 3.43 7.97
C PHE A 119 4.46 3.15 9.45
N VAL A 120 3.20 3.05 9.91
CA VAL A 120 2.89 2.66 11.29
C VAL A 120 3.43 1.24 11.53
N GLY A 121 4.48 1.14 12.37
CA GLY A 121 4.85 0.12 13.37
C GLY A 121 4.65 -1.39 13.18
N ILE A 122 3.88 -1.87 12.19
CA ILE A 122 3.61 -3.30 11.94
C ILE A 122 3.80 -3.53 10.43
N ALA A 123 5.00 -3.28 9.93
CA ALA A 123 5.36 -3.70 8.58
C ALA A 123 5.92 -5.13 8.64
N ASP A 124 5.01 -6.10 8.79
CA ASP A 124 5.37 -7.48 8.44
C ASP A 124 5.72 -7.53 6.96
N ARG A 125 6.69 -8.36 6.60
CA ARG A 125 7.00 -8.67 5.20
C ARG A 125 5.75 -9.25 4.54
N ARG A 126 5.08 -8.45 3.71
CA ARG A 126 3.85 -8.84 3.00
C ARG A 126 4.06 -8.78 1.49
N LYS A 127 3.43 -9.70 0.77
CA LYS A 127 3.41 -9.65 -0.69
C LYS A 127 2.41 -8.58 -1.14
N ARG A 128 2.90 -7.58 -1.87
CA ARG A 128 2.10 -6.46 -2.40
C ARG A 128 2.01 -6.56 -3.91
N ILE A 129 0.97 -5.93 -4.46
CA ILE A 129 0.71 -5.85 -5.91
C ILE A 129 1.06 -4.42 -6.34
N PHE A 130 2.00 -4.30 -7.27
CA PHE A 130 2.53 -3.03 -7.76
C PHE A 130 2.14 -2.83 -9.22
N SER A 131 1.98 -1.56 -9.60
CA SER A 131 2.00 -1.20 -11.02
C SER A 131 3.42 -1.31 -11.57
N LYS A 132 3.54 -1.66 -12.85
CA LYS A 132 4.78 -1.61 -13.64
C LYS A 132 4.97 -0.28 -14.37
N ALA A 133 3.96 0.58 -14.37
CA ALA A 133 4.01 1.90 -15.02
C ALA A 133 4.76 2.95 -14.17
N ILE A 134 5.20 2.58 -12.96
CA ILE A 134 5.90 3.44 -11.98
C ILE A 134 7.26 2.81 -11.65
#